data_AF-D8U7V0-F1
#
_entry.id   AF-D8U7V0-F1
#
_cell.length_a   1.000
_cell.length_b   1.000
_cell.length_c   1.000
_cell.angle_alpha   90.00
_cell.angle_beta   90.00
_cell.angle_gamma   90.00
#
_symmetry.space_group_name_H-M   'P 1'
#
loop_
_entity.id
_entity.type
_entity.pdbx_description
1 polymer ?
#
loop_
_entity_poly.entity_id
_entity_poly.type
_entity_poly.pdbx_seq_one_letter_code
_entity_poly.pdbx_strand_id
1 'polypeptide(L)'
;MKMCAASLALFLLLLAAVVNAENLGISAPVMAWSNRAVFAKGKHVSYEVFPDVEQVATDLVLGVLGKAEASDFGVHGLSGEALSSEEPRTVVAFIGSQLDAADMRSRSDAVRSLDDVLSGAVSSLALPYSISKGDSIHETLCTKLDSAGIQHEVVGCSGPSTDIKLDVAAALAKGSNAKLHVVLVCSQIEDAQKGTNAGLSSEVEQLMAVQAAVKEANVNHVLVYATETMPTTDLLANGSKRRSLLAPLTGFGPYTTCGPLCQTQVRWLEGMLAVLFLALASCAGLVCLYVLDTPTRFEAPNKDAAPQQ
;
A
#
# COMPACT_ATOMS: atom_id res chain seq x y z
N MET A 1 -1.12 -39.72 -25.00
CA MET A 1 -0.02 -39.19 -24.18
C MET A 1 0.58 -37.86 -24.67
N LYS A 2 0.80 -37.62 -25.98
CA LYS A 2 1.38 -36.34 -26.48
C LYS A 2 0.54 -35.08 -26.17
N MET A 3 -0.79 -35.18 -26.10
CA MET A 3 -1.67 -34.05 -25.78
C MET A 3 -1.62 -33.60 -24.31
N CYS A 4 -1.41 -34.52 -23.35
CA CYS A 4 -1.29 -34.15 -21.92
C CYS A 4 0.01 -33.41 -21.62
N ALA A 5 1.12 -33.80 -22.25
CA ALA A 5 2.42 -33.15 -22.05
C ALA A 5 2.42 -31.71 -22.60
N ALA A 6 1.78 -31.47 -23.75
CA ALA A 6 1.65 -30.14 -24.32
C ALA A 6 0.78 -29.22 -23.46
N SER A 7 -0.33 -29.74 -22.89
CA SER A 7 -1.22 -28.96 -22.03
C SER A 7 -0.56 -28.60 -20.69
N LEU A 8 0.24 -29.50 -20.12
CA LEU A 8 0.96 -29.25 -18.86
C LEU A 8 2.10 -28.24 -19.06
N ALA A 9 2.83 -28.34 -20.19
CA ALA A 9 3.87 -27.39 -20.54
C ALA A 9 3.32 -25.97 -20.79
N LEU A 10 2.17 -25.86 -21.46
CA LEU A 10 1.50 -24.58 -21.68
C LEU A 10 1.02 -23.96 -20.35
N PHE A 11 0.50 -24.78 -19.43
CA PHE A 11 0.07 -24.33 -18.10
C PHE A 11 1.25 -23.85 -17.24
N LEU A 12 2.39 -24.56 -17.29
CA LEU A 12 3.64 -24.16 -16.60
C LEU A 12 4.24 -22.88 -17.19
N LEU A 13 4.17 -22.69 -18.51
CA LEU A 13 4.59 -21.45 -19.19
C LEU A 13 3.69 -20.25 -18.82
N LEU A 14 2.38 -20.48 -18.69
CA LEU A 14 1.42 -19.48 -18.21
C LEU A 14 1.69 -19.08 -16.74
N LEU A 15 2.02 -20.05 -15.88
CA LEU A 15 2.42 -19.79 -14.49
C LEU A 15 3.74 -19.01 -14.40
N ALA A 16 4.75 -19.36 -15.20
CA ALA A 16 6.01 -18.61 -15.24
C ALA A 16 5.84 -17.17 -15.75
N ALA A 17 4.90 -16.93 -16.67
CA ALA A 17 4.57 -15.59 -17.14
C ALA A 17 3.85 -14.72 -16.08
N VAL A 18 3.19 -15.32 -15.08
CA VAL A 18 2.53 -14.61 -13.98
C VAL A 18 3.52 -14.29 -12.84
N VAL A 19 4.60 -15.05 -12.69
CA VAL A 19 5.56 -14.91 -11.57
C VAL A 19 6.68 -13.89 -11.85
N ASN A 20 6.90 -13.49 -13.11
CA ASN A 20 7.79 -12.37 -13.43
C ASN A 20 7.11 -11.02 -13.19
N ALA A 21 6.88 -10.72 -11.91
CA ALA A 21 6.32 -9.46 -11.43
C ALA A 21 7.34 -8.67 -10.58
N GLU A 22 8.63 -8.79 -10.91
CA GLU A 22 9.73 -8.12 -10.17
C GLU A 22 9.80 -6.60 -10.37
N ASN A 23 8.84 -5.98 -11.05
CA ASN A 23 8.72 -4.53 -11.15
C ASN A 23 7.27 -4.07 -11.07
N LEU A 24 6.56 -4.54 -10.04
CA LEU A 24 5.24 -4.02 -9.69
C LEU A 24 5.36 -2.66 -9.03
N GLY A 25 5.43 -1.65 -9.91
CA GLY A 25 4.84 -0.33 -9.75
C GLY A 25 5.26 0.45 -8.53
N ILE A 26 6.17 1.38 -8.75
CA ILE A 26 6.45 2.54 -7.90
C ILE A 26 5.11 3.14 -7.47
N SER A 27 4.77 2.99 -6.20
CA SER A 27 3.56 3.57 -5.62
C SER A 27 4.00 4.42 -4.44
N ALA A 28 3.59 5.68 -4.47
CA ALA A 28 3.88 6.66 -3.43
C ALA A 28 2.84 6.47 -2.32
N PRO A 29 3.19 5.94 -1.14
CA PRO A 29 2.22 5.82 -0.06
C PRO A 29 1.86 7.20 0.50
N VAL A 30 0.58 7.39 0.82
CA VAL A 30 0.11 8.51 1.63
C VAL A 30 -0.38 7.97 2.96
N MET A 31 0.12 8.53 4.06
CA MET A 31 -0.25 8.10 5.40
C MET A 31 -0.58 9.33 6.22
N ALA A 32 -1.53 9.20 7.14
CA ALA A 32 -1.81 10.24 8.10
C ALA A 32 -2.12 9.65 9.46
N TRP A 33 -1.73 10.33 10.52
CA TRP A 33 -1.99 9.90 11.88
C TRP A 33 -2.12 11.07 12.84
N SER A 34 -2.80 10.82 13.95
CA SER A 34 -3.08 11.83 14.95
C SER A 34 -3.10 11.25 16.36
N ASN A 35 -2.82 12.13 17.33
CA ASN A 35 -3.03 11.88 18.75
C ASN A 35 -4.51 11.98 19.17
N ARG A 36 -5.44 12.27 18.25
CA ARG A 36 -6.89 12.26 18.49
C ARG A 36 -7.61 11.37 17.47
N ALA A 37 -8.88 11.08 17.73
CA ALA A 37 -9.73 10.27 16.86
C ALA A 37 -10.26 11.09 15.68
N VAL A 38 -9.40 11.42 14.70
CA VAL A 38 -9.77 12.24 13.52
C VAL A 38 -10.38 11.38 12.41
N PHE A 39 -9.94 10.13 12.29
CA PHE A 39 -10.42 9.18 11.29
C PHE A 39 -11.58 8.32 11.85
N ALA A 40 -12.66 8.17 11.09
CA ALA A 40 -13.93 7.54 11.50
C ALA A 40 -13.80 6.09 11.95
N LYS A 41 -12.77 5.37 11.48
CA LYS A 41 -12.49 3.97 11.83
C LYS A 41 -11.35 3.81 12.83
N GLY A 42 -10.87 4.90 13.45
CA GLY A 42 -9.69 4.88 14.31
C GLY A 42 -8.44 4.60 13.49
N LYS A 43 -8.14 3.32 13.24
CA LYS A 43 -7.01 2.89 12.40
C LYS A 43 -7.54 2.23 11.14
N HIS A 44 -7.19 2.77 9.97
CA HIS A 44 -7.73 2.30 8.70
C HIS A 44 -6.67 2.26 7.61
N VAL A 45 -6.68 1.19 6.83
CA VAL A 45 -5.93 1.09 5.57
C VAL A 45 -6.96 1.02 4.45
N SER A 46 -6.91 1.98 3.52
CA SER A 46 -7.72 1.92 2.29
C SER A 46 -6.83 1.46 1.15
N TYR A 47 -7.24 0.36 0.50
CA TYR A 47 -6.53 -0.21 -0.65
C TYR A 47 -7.03 0.34 -1.99
N GLU A 48 -7.78 1.44 -1.96
CA GLU A 48 -8.19 2.14 -3.16
C GLU A 48 -6.96 2.70 -3.88
N VAL A 49 -6.97 2.63 -5.21
CA VAL A 49 -5.87 3.08 -6.05
C VAL A 49 -6.15 4.49 -6.52
N PHE A 50 -5.31 5.42 -6.08
CA PHE A 50 -5.44 6.82 -6.43
C PHE A 50 -4.50 7.19 -7.58
N PRO A 51 -5.02 7.81 -8.65
CA PRO A 51 -4.22 8.14 -9.83
C PRO A 51 -3.42 9.45 -9.70
N ASP A 52 -3.57 10.17 -8.59
CA ASP A 52 -3.02 11.50 -8.35
C ASP A 52 -2.68 11.64 -6.86
N VAL A 53 -1.42 11.41 -6.50
CA VAL A 53 -0.97 11.49 -5.11
C VAL A 53 -0.98 12.93 -4.61
N GLU A 54 -0.70 13.86 -5.52
CA GLU A 54 -0.59 15.29 -5.27
C GLU A 54 -1.95 15.85 -4.82
N GLN A 55 -3.01 15.48 -5.55
CA GLN A 55 -4.38 15.82 -5.21
C GLN A 55 -4.82 15.12 -3.91
N VAL A 56 -4.54 13.82 -3.74
CA VAL A 56 -4.95 13.09 -2.53
C VAL A 56 -4.29 13.64 -1.26
N ALA A 57 -2.99 13.92 -1.30
CA ALA A 57 -2.29 14.53 -0.18
C ALA A 57 -2.87 15.92 0.15
N THR A 58 -3.17 16.70 -0.88
CA THR A 58 -3.76 18.04 -0.73
C THR A 58 -5.17 17.99 -0.15
N ASP A 59 -6.03 17.13 -0.69
CA ASP A 59 -7.41 16.95 -0.23
C ASP A 59 -7.45 16.40 1.19
N LEU A 60 -6.49 15.54 1.57
CA LEU A 60 -6.33 15.06 2.94
C LEU A 60 -5.94 16.19 3.90
N VAL A 61 -4.97 17.04 3.55
CA VAL A 61 -4.57 18.19 4.39
C VAL A 61 -5.73 19.18 4.52
N LEU A 62 -6.36 19.59 3.41
CA LEU A 62 -7.50 20.51 3.42
C LEU A 62 -8.72 19.91 4.12
N GLY A 63 -8.92 18.60 4.00
CA GLY A 63 -9.96 17.85 4.70
C GLY A 63 -9.75 17.90 6.21
N VAL A 64 -8.54 17.63 6.70
CA VAL A 64 -8.24 17.76 8.14
C VAL A 64 -8.49 19.18 8.66
N LEU A 65 -8.28 20.20 7.82
CA LEU A 65 -8.54 21.61 8.14
C LEU A 65 -10.03 21.98 8.07
N GLY A 66 -10.90 21.07 7.62
CA GLY A 66 -12.33 21.31 7.44
C GLY A 66 -12.65 22.26 6.28
N LYS A 67 -11.76 22.35 5.29
CA LYS A 67 -11.86 23.25 4.14
C LYS A 67 -12.14 22.55 2.81
N ALA A 68 -12.10 21.22 2.76
CA ALA A 68 -12.50 20.48 1.57
C ALA A 68 -14.03 20.36 1.44
N GLU A 69 -14.53 20.30 0.21
CA GLU A 69 -15.96 20.18 -0.09
C GLU A 69 -16.49 18.79 0.34
N ALA A 70 -17.72 18.75 0.87
CA ALA A 70 -18.29 17.57 1.52
C ALA A 70 -18.44 16.32 0.60
N SER A 71 -18.34 16.47 -0.72
CA SER A 71 -18.43 15.38 -1.70
C SER A 71 -17.14 14.57 -1.86
N ASP A 72 -15.96 15.17 -1.63
CA ASP A 72 -14.66 14.46 -1.72
C ASP A 72 -14.27 13.76 -0.41
N PHE A 73 -14.87 14.19 0.69
CA PHE A 73 -14.53 13.76 2.04
C PHE A 73 -14.85 12.29 2.36
N GLY A 74 -15.85 11.74 1.67
CA GLY A 74 -16.30 10.35 1.88
C GLY A 74 -15.24 9.30 1.52
N VAL A 75 -14.23 9.70 0.75
CA VAL A 75 -13.21 8.80 0.20
C VAL A 75 -12.07 8.53 1.19
N HIS A 76 -11.80 9.45 2.13
CA HIS A 76 -10.64 9.37 3.02
C HIS A 76 -10.97 9.00 4.48
N GLY A 77 -12.23 8.68 4.78
CA GLY A 77 -12.61 8.13 6.09
C GLY A 77 -12.42 9.08 7.27
N LEU A 78 -12.45 10.39 7.04
CA LEU A 78 -12.41 11.43 8.08
C LEU A 78 -13.76 11.50 8.82
N SER A 79 -13.75 11.71 10.13
CA SER A 79 -14.98 11.85 10.94
C SER A 79 -15.35 13.33 11.12
N GLY A 80 -16.51 13.74 10.61
CA GLY A 80 -17.01 15.12 10.72
C GLY A 80 -17.23 15.61 12.17
N GLU A 81 -17.54 14.70 13.10
CA GLU A 81 -17.70 15.03 14.53
C GLU A 81 -16.35 15.37 15.19
N ALA A 82 -15.27 14.68 14.81
CA ALA A 82 -13.92 14.96 15.31
C ALA A 82 -13.36 16.26 14.76
N LEU A 83 -13.75 16.61 13.53
CA LEU A 83 -13.41 17.84 12.84
C LEU A 83 -14.28 19.04 13.25
N SER A 84 -15.06 18.94 14.33
CA SER A 84 -15.85 20.04 14.88
C SER A 84 -15.32 20.59 16.22
N SER A 85 -14.22 20.04 16.74
CA SER A 85 -13.59 20.51 17.99
C SER A 85 -12.94 21.89 17.81
N GLU A 86 -13.20 22.81 18.76
CA GLU A 86 -12.87 24.25 18.80
C GLU A 86 -11.37 24.60 18.91
N GLU A 87 -10.49 23.61 19.04
CA GLU A 87 -9.06 23.84 19.28
C GLU A 87 -8.28 24.10 17.98
N PRO A 88 -7.20 24.91 18.03
CA PRO A 88 -6.36 25.19 16.86
C PRO A 88 -5.81 23.89 16.29
N ARG A 89 -5.96 23.72 14.97
CA ARG A 89 -5.49 22.53 14.26
C ARG A 89 -4.18 22.84 13.59
N THR A 90 -3.16 22.13 14.06
CA THR A 90 -1.86 22.12 13.40
C THR A 90 -1.77 20.90 12.51
N VAL A 91 -1.53 21.09 11.22
CA VAL A 91 -1.24 19.98 10.30
C VAL A 91 0.23 20.04 9.95
N VAL A 92 0.92 18.91 10.08
CA VAL A 92 2.32 18.79 9.68
C VAL A 92 2.37 17.87 8.47
N ALA A 93 2.70 18.41 7.31
CA ALA A 93 2.82 17.67 6.07
C ALA A 93 4.29 17.37 5.79
N PHE A 94 4.70 16.11 5.95
CA PHE A 94 6.04 15.64 5.60
C PHE A 94 6.03 15.07 4.18
N ILE A 95 6.86 15.64 3.32
CA ILE A 95 7.01 15.28 1.92
C ILE A 95 8.32 14.49 1.76
N GLY A 96 8.18 13.17 1.68
CA GLY A 96 9.27 12.24 1.44
C GLY A 96 9.60 12.08 -0.04
N SER A 97 10.70 11.41 -0.35
CA SER A 97 11.13 11.06 -1.71
C SER A 97 11.62 9.62 -1.85
N GLN A 98 11.81 8.89 -0.74
CA GLN A 98 12.45 7.57 -0.72
C GLN A 98 11.48 6.43 -0.50
N LEU A 99 10.48 6.58 0.38
CA LEU A 99 9.62 5.47 0.76
C LEU A 99 8.69 5.05 -0.40
N ASP A 100 8.86 3.83 -0.89
CA ASP A 100 7.88 3.18 -1.77
C ASP A 100 6.94 2.30 -0.93
N ALA A 101 5.73 2.05 -1.42
CA ALA A 101 4.89 1.01 -0.84
C ALA A 101 5.62 -0.35 -0.85
N ALA A 102 6.46 -0.64 -1.86
CA ALA A 102 7.28 -1.85 -1.85
C ALA A 102 8.18 -1.95 -0.61
N ASP A 103 8.74 -0.83 -0.15
CA ASP A 103 9.59 -0.78 1.05
C ASP A 103 8.80 -1.04 2.31
N MET A 104 7.50 -0.70 2.36
CA MET A 104 6.64 -1.07 3.50
C MET A 104 6.49 -2.59 3.67
N ARG A 105 6.83 -3.40 2.65
CA ARG A 105 6.94 -4.87 2.77
C ARG A 105 8.25 -5.31 3.39
N SER A 106 9.29 -4.49 3.24
CA SER A 106 10.60 -4.75 3.81
C SER A 106 10.51 -4.65 5.33
N ARG A 107 11.04 -5.65 6.05
CA ARG A 107 11.17 -5.59 7.52
C ARG A 107 12.41 -4.78 7.92
N SER A 108 12.70 -3.70 7.19
CA SER A 108 13.81 -2.81 7.52
C SER A 108 13.52 -2.10 8.84
N ASP A 109 14.57 -1.73 9.56
CA ASP A 109 14.42 -1.06 10.87
C ASP A 109 13.76 0.31 10.75
N ALA A 110 13.96 0.99 9.61
CA ALA A 110 13.26 2.22 9.24
C ALA A 110 11.74 2.00 9.17
N VAL A 111 11.29 0.98 8.46
CA VAL A 111 9.85 0.68 8.31
C VAL A 111 9.23 0.23 9.63
N ARG A 112 9.97 -0.50 10.48
CA ARG A 112 9.49 -0.86 11.83
C ARG A 112 9.23 0.36 12.70
N SER A 113 10.13 1.34 12.63
CA SER A 113 9.97 2.60 13.38
C SER A 113 8.71 3.35 12.94
N LEU A 114 8.40 3.34 11.64
CA LEU A 114 7.17 3.92 11.11
C LEU A 114 5.91 3.14 11.55
N ASP A 115 5.97 1.80 11.57
CA ASP A 115 4.88 0.95 12.06
C ASP A 115 4.59 1.20 13.56
N ASP A 116 5.63 1.36 14.38
CA ASP A 116 5.48 1.71 15.80
C ASP A 116 4.76 3.06 15.99
N VAL A 117 5.00 4.01 15.09
CA VAL A 117 4.35 5.33 15.09
C VAL A 117 2.88 5.23 14.69
N LEU A 118 2.58 4.54 13.60
CA LEU A 118 1.21 4.37 13.10
C LEU A 118 0.36 3.52 14.06
N SER A 119 0.96 2.51 14.68
CA SER A 119 0.32 1.66 15.67
C SER A 119 0.21 2.32 17.05
N GLY A 120 1.11 3.25 17.40
CA GLY A 120 1.02 4.05 18.62
C GLY A 120 -0.01 5.19 18.54
N ALA A 121 -0.41 5.61 17.34
CA ALA A 121 -1.36 6.70 17.14
C ALA A 121 -2.79 6.33 17.59
N VAL A 122 -3.56 7.35 18.02
CA VAL A 122 -4.97 7.20 18.40
C VAL A 122 -5.84 6.96 17.17
N SER A 123 -5.53 7.65 16.08
CA SER A 123 -6.10 7.34 14.77
C SER A 123 -5.06 7.44 13.67
N SER A 124 -5.18 6.57 12.67
CA SER A 124 -4.30 6.52 11.50
C SER A 124 -5.04 6.10 10.24
N LEU A 125 -4.57 6.61 9.11
CA LEU A 125 -5.01 6.31 7.76
C LEU A 125 -3.77 5.95 6.93
N ALA A 126 -3.82 4.85 6.19
CA ALA A 126 -2.80 4.51 5.20
C ALA A 126 -3.44 4.24 3.84
N LEU A 127 -2.90 4.91 2.82
CA LEU A 127 -3.24 4.79 1.41
C LEU A 127 -1.97 4.32 0.68
N PRO A 128 -1.68 3.01 0.68
CA PRO A 128 -0.45 2.49 0.11
C PRO A 128 -0.38 2.59 -1.42
N TYR A 129 -1.50 2.85 -2.09
CA TYR A 129 -1.60 2.83 -3.56
C TYR A 129 -1.97 4.19 -4.13
N SER A 130 -1.01 5.10 -4.12
CA SER A 130 -1.11 6.35 -4.89
C SER A 130 -0.04 6.42 -5.96
N ILE A 131 -0.38 7.04 -7.06
CA ILE A 131 0.50 7.23 -8.21
C ILE A 131 0.65 8.72 -8.43
N SER A 132 1.89 9.19 -8.55
CA SER A 132 2.19 10.57 -8.90
C SER A 132 1.96 10.83 -10.39
N LYS A 133 1.39 11.99 -10.71
CA LYS A 133 1.34 12.51 -12.08
C LYS A 133 2.63 13.20 -12.49
N GLY A 134 3.54 13.40 -11.55
CA GLY A 134 4.82 14.07 -11.75
C GLY A 134 4.78 15.56 -11.43
N ASP A 135 3.71 16.03 -10.80
CA ASP A 135 3.63 17.39 -10.28
C ASP A 135 4.23 17.43 -8.87
N SER A 136 4.75 18.58 -8.45
CA SER A 136 5.28 18.69 -7.09
C SER A 136 4.16 18.76 -6.06
N ILE A 137 4.20 17.87 -5.07
CA ILE A 137 3.24 17.87 -3.96
C ILE A 137 3.37 19.18 -3.17
N HIS A 138 4.61 19.63 -2.94
CA HIS A 138 4.90 20.87 -2.23
C HIS A 138 4.26 22.09 -2.93
N GLU A 139 4.47 22.24 -4.23
CA GLU A 139 3.93 23.39 -4.98
C GLU A 139 2.39 23.36 -5.04
N THR A 140 1.83 22.17 -5.29
CA THR A 140 0.37 21.97 -5.34
C THR A 140 -0.28 22.30 -4.00
N LEU A 141 0.34 21.86 -2.90
CA LEU A 141 -0.17 22.12 -1.56
C LEU A 141 -0.06 23.60 -1.19
N CYS A 142 1.08 24.25 -1.43
CA CYS A 142 1.28 25.67 -1.16
C CYS A 142 0.26 26.55 -1.92
N THR A 143 0.09 26.33 -3.22
CA THR A 143 -0.88 27.10 -4.03
C THR A 143 -2.31 26.96 -3.53
N LYS A 144 -2.70 25.77 -3.08
CA LYS A 144 -4.03 25.50 -2.53
C LYS A 144 -4.22 26.11 -1.14
N LEU A 145 -3.21 26.06 -0.28
CA LEU A 145 -3.23 26.70 1.03
C LEU A 145 -3.32 28.23 0.93
N ASP A 146 -2.58 28.83 0.00
CA ASP A 146 -2.65 30.26 -0.32
C ASP A 146 -4.05 30.65 -0.81
N SER A 147 -4.62 29.87 -1.74
CA SER A 147 -5.97 30.10 -2.25
C SER A 147 -7.05 30.00 -1.16
N ALA A 148 -6.81 29.18 -0.14
CA ALA A 148 -7.70 29.01 1.02
C ALA A 148 -7.45 30.03 2.14
N GLY A 149 -6.41 30.88 2.02
CA GLY A 149 -6.03 31.87 3.02
C GLY A 149 -5.51 31.26 4.33
N ILE A 150 -4.86 30.09 4.26
CA ILE A 150 -4.35 29.36 5.42
C ILE A 150 -2.87 29.70 5.62
N GLN A 151 -2.50 30.05 6.86
CA GLN A 151 -1.10 30.28 7.20
C GLN A 151 -0.33 28.97 7.12
N HIS A 152 0.76 28.99 6.38
CA HIS A 152 1.64 27.83 6.25
C HIS A 152 3.10 28.25 6.35
N GLU A 153 3.93 27.36 6.89
CA GLU A 153 5.37 27.54 7.00
C GLU A 153 6.07 26.35 6.34
N VAL A 154 7.13 26.64 5.60
CA VAL A 154 7.85 25.65 4.81
C VAL A 154 9.24 25.45 5.41
N VAL A 155 9.55 24.20 5.76
CA VAL A 155 10.82 23.77 6.34
C VAL A 155 11.50 22.80 5.38
N GLY A 156 12.71 23.14 4.95
CA GLY A 156 13.56 22.25 4.18
C GLY A 156 13.25 22.08 2.68
N CYS A 157 12.16 22.65 2.16
CA CYS A 157 11.83 22.59 0.72
C CYS A 157 12.58 23.65 -0.11
N SER A 158 12.93 24.80 0.48
CA SER A 158 13.58 25.93 -0.23
C SER A 158 15.08 26.06 0.06
N GLY A 159 15.65 25.16 0.86
CA GLY A 159 17.07 25.17 1.21
C GLY A 159 17.42 24.12 2.28
N PRO A 160 18.71 23.73 2.39
CA PRO A 160 19.16 22.76 3.37
C PRO A 160 18.89 23.28 4.80
N SER A 161 18.26 22.44 5.61
CA SER A 161 18.03 22.66 7.04
C SER A 161 19.18 22.01 7.78
N THR A 162 19.79 22.75 8.69
CA THR A 162 20.88 22.20 9.54
C THR A 162 20.34 21.32 10.65
N ASP A 163 19.10 21.55 11.10
CA ASP A 163 18.42 20.76 12.12
C ASP A 163 16.90 20.83 11.94
N ILE A 164 16.35 19.82 11.26
CA ILE A 164 14.91 19.72 10.96
C ILE A 164 14.07 19.73 12.24
N LYS A 165 14.58 19.18 13.35
CA LYS A 165 13.83 19.14 14.62
C LYS A 165 13.63 20.55 15.17
N LEU A 166 14.70 21.35 15.20
CA LEU A 166 14.64 22.72 15.72
C LEU A 166 13.83 23.64 14.80
N ASP A 167 13.99 23.50 13.48
CA ASP A 167 13.26 24.33 12.52
C ASP A 167 11.75 24.05 12.58
N VAL A 168 11.34 22.79 12.69
CA VAL A 168 9.94 22.43 12.88
C VAL A 168 9.42 22.93 14.23
N ALA A 169 10.18 22.80 15.31
CA ALA A 169 9.78 23.35 16.61
C ALA A 169 9.56 24.88 16.56
N ALA A 170 10.44 25.60 15.86
CA ALA A 170 10.30 27.04 15.64
C ALA A 170 9.07 27.38 14.80
N ALA A 171 8.80 26.59 13.75
CA ALA A 171 7.63 26.77 12.90
C ALA A 171 6.31 26.51 13.63
N LEU A 172 6.29 25.49 14.49
CA LEU A 172 5.15 25.19 15.37
C LEU A 172 4.91 26.31 16.38
N ALA A 173 5.98 26.89 16.94
CA ALA A 173 5.88 27.98 17.90
C ALA A 173 5.29 29.26 17.28
N LYS A 174 5.66 29.60 16.04
CA LYS A 174 5.12 30.75 15.31
C LYS A 174 3.61 30.63 15.05
N GLY A 175 3.15 29.42 14.74
CA GLY A 175 1.74 29.13 14.47
C GLY A 175 0.84 28.97 15.69
N SER A 176 1.38 29.07 16.91
CA SER A 176 0.62 28.85 18.16
C SER A 176 -0.60 29.75 18.35
N ASN A 177 -0.66 30.91 17.69
CA ASN A 177 -1.78 31.85 17.75
C ASN A 177 -2.78 31.71 16.58
N ALA A 178 -2.50 30.85 15.60
CA ALA A 178 -3.36 30.69 14.43
C ALA A 178 -4.45 29.64 14.69
N LYS A 179 -5.67 29.89 14.20
CA LYS A 179 -6.79 28.93 14.29
C LYS A 179 -6.52 27.67 13.45
N LEU A 180 -5.82 27.83 12.33
CA LEU A 180 -5.39 26.79 11.42
C LEU A 180 -3.95 27.09 11.03
N HIS A 181 -3.04 26.15 11.27
CA HIS A 181 -1.62 26.29 10.94
C HIS A 181 -1.12 25.04 10.22
N VAL A 182 -0.36 25.22 9.15
CA VAL A 182 0.24 24.11 8.40
C VAL A 182 1.75 24.25 8.37
N VAL A 183 2.47 23.19 8.75
CA VAL A 183 3.93 23.12 8.61
C VAL A 183 4.25 22.09 7.54
N LEU A 184 4.83 22.54 6.43
CA LEU A 184 5.31 21.67 5.36
C LEU A 184 6.77 21.37 5.61
N VAL A 185 7.15 20.10 5.55
CA VAL A 185 8.52 19.64 5.78
C VAL A 185 8.93 18.78 4.59
N CYS A 186 9.99 19.15 3.88
CA CYS A 186 10.54 18.30 2.83
C CYS A 186 11.74 17.50 3.33
N SER A 187 11.78 16.22 2.94
CA SER A 187 12.94 15.36 3.19
C SER A 187 14.19 15.90 2.49
N GLN A 188 15.32 15.85 3.18
CA GLN A 188 16.61 16.31 2.67
C GLN A 188 17.54 15.12 2.52
N ILE A 189 17.46 14.50 1.35
CA ILE A 189 18.27 13.33 1.02
C ILE A 189 19.32 13.74 0.01
N GLU A 190 20.59 13.46 0.34
CA GLU A 190 21.71 13.67 -0.58
C GLU A 190 21.47 12.91 -1.89
N ASP A 191 21.79 13.52 -3.02
CA ASP A 191 21.58 12.89 -4.34
C ASP A 191 22.27 11.52 -4.47
N ALA A 192 23.42 11.35 -3.80
CA ALA A 192 24.16 10.09 -3.77
C ALA A 192 23.44 8.95 -3.02
N GLN A 193 22.48 9.27 -2.15
CA GLN A 193 21.76 8.32 -1.31
C GLN A 193 20.33 8.04 -1.81
N LYS A 194 19.85 8.79 -2.81
CA LYS A 194 18.52 8.61 -3.39
C LYS A 194 18.36 7.21 -4.00
N GLY A 195 17.24 6.56 -3.69
CA GLY A 195 16.93 5.20 -4.15
C GLY A 195 17.74 4.11 -3.45
N THR A 196 18.39 4.42 -2.32
CA THR A 196 19.16 3.46 -1.52
C THR A 196 18.55 3.27 -0.13
N ASN A 197 18.86 2.16 0.53
CA ASN A 197 18.46 1.91 1.92
C ASN A 197 19.00 2.99 2.88
N ALA A 198 20.15 3.60 2.58
CA ALA A 198 20.71 4.68 3.38
C ALA A 198 19.85 5.95 3.27
N GLY A 199 19.40 6.30 2.06
CA GLY A 199 18.47 7.41 1.84
C GLY A 199 17.13 7.18 2.54
N LEU A 200 16.56 5.96 2.43
CA LEU A 200 15.34 5.59 3.14
C LEU A 200 15.50 5.70 4.67
N SER A 201 16.61 5.20 5.21
CA SER A 201 16.88 5.30 6.65
C SER A 201 17.00 6.77 7.10
N SER A 202 17.66 7.62 6.31
CA SER A 202 17.79 9.04 6.61
C SER A 202 16.44 9.76 6.56
N GLU A 203 15.60 9.47 5.56
CA GLU A 203 14.25 10.05 5.47
C GLU A 203 13.39 9.70 6.70
N VAL A 204 13.40 8.43 7.11
CA VAL A 204 12.66 7.99 8.29
C VAL A 204 13.23 8.63 9.56
N GLU A 205 14.55 8.75 9.69
CA GLU A 205 15.16 9.45 10.82
C GLU A 205 14.71 10.91 10.90
N GLN A 206 14.65 11.62 9.77
CA GLN A 206 14.10 12.97 9.69
C GLN A 206 12.63 13.01 10.08
N LEU A 207 11.81 12.07 9.60
CA LEU A 207 10.40 11.96 9.97
C LEU A 207 10.22 11.73 11.49
N MET A 208 11.07 10.87 12.10
CA MET A 208 11.06 10.64 13.54
C MET A 208 11.47 11.88 14.32
N ALA A 209 12.43 12.67 13.81
CA ALA A 209 12.83 13.94 14.40
C ALA A 209 11.69 14.97 14.36
N VAL A 210 10.97 15.06 13.23
CA VAL A 210 9.75 15.89 13.09
C VAL A 210 8.70 15.45 14.11
N GLN A 211 8.42 14.16 14.21
CA GLN A 211 7.46 13.65 15.19
C GLN A 211 7.87 13.96 16.63
N ALA A 212 9.16 13.86 16.96
CA ALA A 212 9.67 14.21 18.27
C ALA A 212 9.44 15.70 18.58
N ALA A 213 9.71 16.59 17.63
CA ALA A 213 9.43 18.04 17.78
C ALA A 213 7.94 18.31 18.01
N VAL A 214 7.06 17.65 17.25
CA VAL A 214 5.61 17.83 17.39
C VAL A 214 5.11 17.29 18.74
N LYS A 215 5.67 16.18 19.21
CA LYS A 215 5.36 15.61 20.53
C LYS A 215 5.82 16.51 21.67
N GLU A 216 7.01 17.12 21.55
CA GLU A 216 7.55 18.08 22.53
C GLU A 216 6.72 19.38 22.59
N ALA A 217 6.20 19.84 21.45
CA ALA A 217 5.32 21.00 21.39
C ALA A 217 3.96 20.76 22.07
N ASN A 218 3.57 19.50 22.31
CA ASN A 218 2.32 19.09 22.94
C ASN A 218 1.07 19.76 22.32
N VAL A 219 1.08 19.94 21.01
CA VAL A 219 -0.03 20.53 20.24
C VAL A 219 -0.93 19.45 19.66
N ASN A 220 -2.21 19.78 19.47
CA ASN A 220 -3.12 18.94 18.69
C ASN A 220 -2.67 18.96 17.24
N HIS A 221 -2.28 17.78 16.73
CA HIS A 221 -1.73 17.67 15.40
C HIS A 221 -2.30 16.51 14.62
N VAL A 222 -2.29 16.68 13.31
CA VAL A 222 -2.35 15.59 12.34
C VAL A 222 -1.07 15.64 11.54
N LEU A 223 -0.34 14.54 11.54
CA LEU A 223 0.82 14.39 10.67
C LEU A 223 0.37 13.69 9.39
N VAL A 224 0.70 14.25 8.25
CA VAL A 224 0.45 13.70 6.93
C VAL A 224 1.80 13.45 6.28
N TYR A 225 2.06 12.20 5.91
CA TYR A 225 3.20 11.79 5.13
C TYR A 225 2.75 11.53 3.69
N ALA A 226 3.46 12.09 2.73
CA ALA A 226 3.27 11.80 1.31
C ALA A 226 4.63 11.67 0.62
N THR A 227 4.78 10.70 -0.28
CA THR A 227 6.00 10.56 -1.07
C THR A 227 5.86 11.28 -2.40
N GLU A 228 6.77 12.20 -2.67
CA GLU A 228 6.94 12.81 -3.99
C GLU A 228 7.89 11.95 -4.81
N THR A 229 7.34 11.17 -5.74
CA THR A 229 8.14 10.36 -6.64
C THR A 229 8.47 11.17 -7.89
N MET A 230 9.76 11.30 -8.20
CA MET A 230 10.18 11.95 -9.46
C MET A 230 9.71 11.12 -10.66
N PRO A 231 8.99 11.72 -11.63
CA PRO A 231 8.55 11.00 -12.81
C PRO A 231 9.76 10.66 -13.68
N THR A 232 10.13 9.38 -13.74
CA THR A 232 10.97 8.92 -14.85
C THR A 232 10.09 8.84 -16.11
N THR A 233 10.58 9.38 -17.22
CA THR A 233 9.85 9.55 -18.49
C THR A 233 9.21 8.26 -19.03
N ASP A 234 9.72 7.09 -18.65
CA ASP A 234 9.17 5.78 -19.01
C ASP A 234 7.92 5.37 -18.21
N LEU A 235 7.64 6.01 -17.06
CA LEU A 235 6.52 5.69 -16.18
C LEU A 235 5.19 6.24 -16.69
N LEU A 236 5.20 7.46 -17.23
CA LEU A 236 3.99 8.14 -17.72
C LEU A 236 3.38 7.42 -18.94
N ALA A 237 4.22 6.86 -19.82
CA ALA A 237 3.78 6.14 -21.01
C ALA A 237 3.07 4.80 -20.72
N ASN A 238 3.35 4.18 -19.56
CA ASN A 238 2.85 2.84 -19.21
C ASN A 238 1.86 2.84 -18.02
N GLY A 239 1.49 4.01 -17.49
CA GLY A 239 0.66 4.14 -16.28
C GLY A 239 -0.69 3.42 -16.37
N SER A 240 -1.35 3.42 -17.54
CA SER A 240 -2.63 2.72 -17.74
C SER A 240 -2.48 1.18 -17.77
N LYS A 241 -1.37 0.68 -18.31
CA LYS A 241 -1.04 -0.75 -18.35
C LYS A 241 -0.63 -1.27 -16.97
N ARG A 242 0.11 -0.45 -16.20
CA ARG A 242 0.47 -0.74 -14.80
C ARG A 242 -0.73 -0.67 -13.86
N ARG A 243 -1.69 0.24 -14.09
CA ARG A 243 -2.96 0.31 -13.35
C ARG A 243 -3.73 -1.01 -13.39
N SER A 244 -3.71 -1.71 -14.54
CA SER A 244 -4.31 -3.05 -14.68
C SER A 244 -3.52 -4.18 -14.00
N LEU A 245 -2.23 -3.97 -13.74
CA LEU A 245 -1.34 -4.96 -13.13
C LEU A 245 -1.19 -4.81 -11.60
N LEU A 246 -1.47 -3.62 -11.05
CA LEU A 246 -1.44 -3.39 -9.60
C LEU A 246 -2.76 -3.75 -8.91
N ALA A 247 -3.89 -3.65 -9.62
CA ALA A 247 -5.21 -3.99 -9.09
C ALA A 247 -5.37 -5.45 -8.54
N PRO A 248 -4.69 -6.49 -9.08
CA PRO A 248 -4.76 -7.85 -8.52
C PRO A 248 -3.72 -8.15 -7.43
N LEU A 249 -2.71 -7.28 -7.22
CA LEU A 249 -1.55 -7.55 -6.34
C LEU A 249 -1.60 -6.82 -4.99
N THR A 250 -2.82 -6.47 -4.56
CA THR A 250 -3.08 -5.64 -3.38
C THR A 250 -2.85 -6.35 -2.02
N GLY A 251 -2.06 -7.43 -2.00
CA GLY A 251 -1.73 -8.19 -0.79
C GLY A 251 -0.56 -7.56 -0.05
N PHE A 252 -0.84 -6.77 0.99
CA PHE A 252 0.14 -6.37 2.00
C PHE A 252 -0.15 -7.03 3.34
N GLY A 253 0.88 -7.67 3.87
CA GLY A 253 0.95 -8.32 5.18
C GLY A 253 2.10 -9.32 5.19
N PRO A 254 2.70 -9.63 6.34
CA PRO A 254 3.64 -10.75 6.42
C PRO A 254 2.94 -12.00 5.88
N TYR A 255 3.68 -12.95 5.28
CA TYR A 255 3.15 -14.26 4.87
C TYR A 255 2.46 -15.06 6.02
N THR A 256 2.35 -14.48 7.23
CA THR A 256 1.64 -15.00 8.39
C THR A 256 0.26 -14.36 8.63
N THR A 257 -0.06 -13.19 8.06
CA THR A 257 -1.40 -12.57 8.21
C THR A 257 -1.90 -12.00 6.88
N CYS A 258 -2.90 -12.68 6.34
CA CYS A 258 -3.55 -12.38 5.07
C CYS A 258 -4.77 -11.50 5.37
N GLY A 259 -4.80 -10.27 4.83
CA GLY A 259 -5.97 -9.39 4.93
C GLY A 259 -7.22 -10.00 4.27
N PRO A 260 -8.43 -9.44 4.47
CA PRO A 260 -9.68 -10.06 4.02
C PRO A 260 -9.76 -10.30 2.50
N LEU A 261 -9.15 -9.41 1.71
CA LEU A 261 -9.09 -9.56 0.24
C LEU A 261 -8.15 -10.70 -0.17
N CYS A 262 -6.96 -10.74 0.43
CA CYS A 262 -6.00 -11.83 0.30
C CYS A 262 -6.64 -13.17 0.72
N GLN A 263 -7.37 -13.20 1.85
CA GLN A 263 -7.97 -14.42 2.38
C GLN A 263 -9.01 -14.99 1.42
N THR A 264 -9.76 -14.10 0.78
CA THR A 264 -10.74 -14.47 -0.25
C THR A 264 -10.05 -15.02 -1.49
N GLN A 265 -9.00 -14.35 -1.98
CA GLN A 265 -8.24 -14.79 -3.15
C GLN A 265 -7.49 -16.12 -2.91
N VAL A 266 -6.88 -16.29 -1.74
CA VAL A 266 -6.18 -17.53 -1.36
C VAL A 266 -7.16 -18.68 -1.24
N ARG A 267 -8.34 -18.48 -0.62
CA ARG A 267 -9.39 -19.52 -0.56
C ARG A 267 -9.90 -19.93 -1.95
N TRP A 268 -10.03 -18.96 -2.85
CA TRP A 268 -10.40 -19.25 -4.24
C TRP A 268 -9.33 -20.06 -4.96
N LEU A 269 -8.05 -19.71 -4.77
CA LEU A 269 -6.93 -20.39 -5.39
C LEU A 269 -6.75 -21.82 -4.81
N GLU A 270 -6.88 -21.97 -3.50
CA GLU A 270 -6.88 -23.27 -2.81
C GLU A 270 -8.02 -24.16 -3.31
N GLY A 271 -9.23 -23.60 -3.45
CA GLY A 271 -10.39 -24.29 -4.00
C GLY A 271 -10.17 -24.76 -5.45
N MET A 272 -9.63 -23.89 -6.32
CA MET A 272 -9.30 -24.28 -7.70
C MET A 272 -8.23 -25.38 -7.75
N LEU A 273 -7.20 -25.30 -6.90
CA LEU A 273 -6.15 -26.30 -6.82
C LEU A 273 -6.69 -27.66 -6.37
N ALA A 274 -7.59 -27.68 -5.38
CA ALA A 274 -8.25 -28.89 -4.91
C ALA A 274 -9.10 -29.54 -6.01
N VAL A 275 -9.89 -28.74 -6.74
CA VAL A 275 -10.69 -29.24 -7.89
C VAL A 275 -9.78 -29.76 -9.00
N LEU A 276 -8.67 -29.10 -9.28
CA LEU A 276 -7.68 -29.54 -10.27
C LEU A 276 -7.09 -30.91 -9.88
N PHE A 277 -6.68 -31.10 -8.63
CA PHE A 277 -6.16 -32.40 -8.17
C PHE A 277 -7.21 -33.51 -8.24
N LEU A 278 -8.46 -33.22 -7.88
CA LEU A 278 -9.58 -34.15 -8.01
C LEU A 278 -9.82 -34.54 -9.48
N ALA A 279 -9.76 -33.58 -10.40
CA ALA A 279 -9.89 -33.83 -11.84
C ALA A 279 -8.75 -34.72 -12.36
N LEU A 280 -7.50 -34.44 -11.95
CA LEU A 280 -6.34 -35.26 -12.33
C LEU A 280 -6.44 -36.68 -11.79
N ALA A 281 -6.85 -36.85 -10.52
CA ALA A 281 -7.06 -38.16 -9.91
C ALA A 281 -8.19 -38.93 -10.63
N SER A 282 -9.27 -38.26 -10.99
CA SER A 282 -10.38 -38.85 -11.74
C SER A 282 -9.96 -39.31 -13.14
N CYS A 283 -9.21 -38.48 -13.85
CA CYS A 283 -8.64 -38.83 -15.16
C CYS A 283 -7.71 -40.04 -15.07
N ALA A 284 -6.85 -40.11 -14.05
CA ALA A 284 -5.98 -41.27 -13.82
C ALA A 284 -6.81 -42.55 -13.58
N GLY A 285 -7.86 -42.47 -12.75
CA GLY A 285 -8.78 -43.59 -12.53
C GLY A 285 -9.48 -44.07 -13.81
N LEU A 286 -9.97 -43.14 -14.64
CA LEU A 286 -10.61 -43.47 -15.92
C LEU A 286 -9.65 -44.14 -16.90
N VAL A 287 -8.40 -43.69 -16.97
CA VAL A 287 -7.37 -44.34 -17.81
C VAL A 287 -7.06 -45.75 -17.31
N CYS A 288 -6.97 -45.95 -16.00
CA CYS A 288 -6.78 -47.30 -15.43
C CYS A 288 -7.96 -48.24 -15.76
N LEU A 289 -9.20 -47.75 -15.69
CA LEU A 289 -10.38 -48.54 -16.05
C LEU A 289 -10.43 -48.86 -17.54
N TYR A 290 -9.97 -47.96 -18.41
CA TYR A 290 -9.91 -48.22 -19.85
C TYR A 290 -8.94 -49.35 -20.24
N VAL A 291 -7.90 -49.57 -19.43
CA VAL A 291 -6.90 -50.62 -19.66
C VAL A 291 -7.37 -52.00 -19.15
N LEU A 292 -8.45 -52.06 -18.36
CA LEU A 292 -9.03 -53.32 -17.92
C LEU A 292 -9.77 -54.00 -19.08
N ASP A 293 -9.03 -54.75 -19.88
CA ASP A 293 -9.59 -55.69 -20.84
C ASP A 293 -10.17 -56.88 -20.07
N THR A 294 -11.50 -56.92 -19.94
CA THR A 294 -12.16 -58.10 -19.35
C THR A 294 -12.00 -59.27 -20.32
N PRO A 295 -11.41 -60.41 -19.89
CA PRO A 295 -11.24 -61.56 -20.77
C PRO A 295 -12.61 -62.05 -21.25
N THR A 296 -12.81 -62.07 -22.56
CA THR A 296 -14.08 -62.47 -23.21
C THR A 296 -14.33 -63.99 -23.17
N ARG A 297 -13.41 -64.75 -22.58
CA ARG A 297 -13.47 -66.21 -22.49
C ARG A 297 -13.26 -66.65 -21.05
N PHE A 298 -14.38 -66.87 -20.35
CA PHE A 298 -14.36 -67.66 -19.13
C PHE A 298 -14.12 -69.12 -19.52
N GLU A 299 -13.15 -69.79 -18.88
CA GLU A 299 -12.99 -71.23 -19.02
C GLU A 299 -14.29 -71.91 -18.59
N ALA A 300 -14.93 -72.64 -19.51
CA ALA A 300 -16.10 -73.44 -19.17
C ALA A 300 -15.67 -74.57 -18.22
N PRO A 301 -16.47 -74.90 -17.18
CA PRO A 301 -16.14 -75.96 -16.25
C PRO A 301 -15.87 -77.26 -17.03
N ASN A 302 -14.72 -77.86 -16.72
CA ASN A 302 -14.21 -79.02 -17.42
C ASN A 302 -15.23 -80.17 -17.37
N LYS A 303 -15.67 -80.67 -18.53
CA LYS A 303 -16.68 -81.73 -18.63
C LYS A 303 -16.18 -83.11 -18.14
N ASP A 304 -14.91 -83.20 -17.74
CA ASP A 304 -14.28 -84.45 -17.29
C ASP A 304 -14.44 -84.73 -15.79
N ALA A 305 -15.16 -83.88 -15.03
CA ALA A 305 -15.64 -84.25 -13.70
C ALA A 305 -16.90 -85.14 -13.81
N ALA A 306 -16.77 -86.30 -14.45
CA ALA A 306 -17.73 -87.38 -14.26
C ALA A 306 -17.64 -87.85 -12.79
N PRO A 307 -18.76 -88.02 -12.08
CA PRO A 307 -18.74 -88.53 -10.71
C PRO A 307 -18.19 -89.96 -10.73
N GLN A 308 -17.06 -90.20 -10.04
CA GLN A 308 -16.67 -91.56 -9.68
C GLN A 308 -17.72 -92.09 -8.70
N GLN A 309 -18.62 -92.94 -9.21
CA GLN A 309 -19.36 -93.92 -8.40
C GLN A 309 -18.42 -95.02 -7.92
#